data_AF-A0A1B0DMQ1-F1
#
_entry.id   AF-A0A1B0DMQ1-F1
#
_cell.length_a   1.000
_cell.length_b   1.000
_cell.length_c   1.000
_cell.angle_alpha   90.00
_cell.angle_beta   90.00
_cell.angle_gamma   90.00
#
_symmetry.space_group_name_H-M   'P 1'
#
loop_
_entity.id
_entity.type
_entity.pdbx_description
1 polymer ?
#
loop_
_entity_poly.entity_id
_entity_poly.type
_entity_poly.pdbx_seq_one_letter_code
_entity_poly.pdbx_strand_id
1 'polypeptide(L)'
;GNTHVVLNGSFYYNEKNQPRIIRYDLSVERQVAFRDIPDLMANSSGHLYTTEHNSVDFSVDDNGLWLIYATAGSNNTLVAKLDAQNLDILYSWNISVNHRRVGEMFIVCGVLYAIDSVTERNTKIRLALDLYHGKLLDVNLAFTNPFRKTTTVGYNHRSKELYTWDKGNQLTYPIRYHEIGYNASSAEKADDLSAQLQTGVDVFHDSGSE
;
A
#
# COMPACT_ATOMS: atom_id res chain seq x y z
N GLY A 1 -1.18 -1.59 15.39
CA GLY A 1 -1.84 -0.73 14.39
C GLY A 1 -3.29 -1.08 14.21
N ASN A 2 -3.95 -0.38 13.29
CA ASN A 2 -5.38 -0.49 12.97
C ASN A 2 -5.66 -0.67 11.46
N THR A 3 -4.64 -1.09 10.71
CA THR A 3 -4.63 -1.28 9.25
C THR A 3 -4.92 -2.74 8.85
N HIS A 4 -5.91 -3.36 9.50
CA HIS A 4 -6.38 -4.70 9.16
C HIS A 4 -7.45 -4.66 8.08
N VAL A 5 -7.68 -5.77 7.38
CA VAL A 5 -8.71 -5.86 6.34
C VAL A 5 -9.58 -7.10 6.51
N VAL A 6 -10.80 -7.04 5.97
CA VAL A 6 -11.68 -8.20 5.82
C VAL A 6 -11.87 -8.49 4.33
N LEU A 7 -11.52 -9.70 3.91
CA LEU A 7 -11.68 -10.17 2.54
C LEU A 7 -12.26 -11.58 2.55
N ASN A 8 -13.36 -11.78 1.83
CA ASN A 8 -14.02 -13.08 1.64
C ASN A 8 -14.24 -13.88 2.95
N GLY A 9 -14.74 -13.21 4.00
CA GLY A 9 -15.03 -13.84 5.29
C GLY A 9 -13.82 -14.09 6.18
N SER A 10 -12.62 -13.67 5.77
CA SER A 10 -11.40 -13.74 6.57
C SER A 10 -10.94 -12.36 7.02
N PHE A 11 -10.43 -12.28 8.24
CA PHE A 11 -9.81 -11.11 8.85
C PHE A 11 -8.28 -11.25 8.79
N TYR A 12 -7.61 -10.25 8.24
CA TYR A 12 -6.16 -10.24 8.01
C TYR A 12 -5.51 -9.16 8.88
N TYR A 13 -4.54 -9.55 9.69
CA TYR A 13 -3.91 -8.65 10.65
C TYR A 13 -2.46 -9.05 10.96
N ASN A 14 -1.67 -8.10 11.48
CA ASN A 14 -0.35 -8.36 12.02
C ASN A 14 -0.44 -8.82 13.49
N GLU A 15 0.25 -9.91 13.80
CA GLU A 15 0.37 -10.40 15.17
C GLU A 15 1.22 -9.45 16.01
N LYS A 16 0.73 -9.12 17.21
CA LYS A 16 1.36 -8.14 18.08
C LYS A 16 2.78 -8.58 18.45
N ASN A 17 3.74 -7.66 18.27
CA ASN A 17 5.16 -7.85 18.59
C ASN A 17 5.80 -9.04 17.85
N GLN A 18 5.23 -9.44 16.71
CA GLN A 18 5.79 -10.50 15.86
C GLN A 18 5.90 -9.98 14.42
N PRO A 19 6.92 -10.41 13.66
CA PRO A 19 7.02 -10.14 12.24
C PRO A 19 6.08 -11.05 11.44
N ARG A 20 4.88 -11.31 11.95
CA ARG A 20 3.95 -12.31 11.44
C ARG A 20 2.62 -11.68 11.07
N ILE A 21 2.05 -12.15 9.97
CA ILE A 21 0.67 -11.87 9.59
C ILE A 21 -0.20 -13.12 9.74
N ILE A 22 -1.48 -12.91 10.03
CA ILE A 22 -2.45 -13.95 10.31
C ILE A 22 -3.67 -13.78 9.40
N ARG A 23 -4.21 -14.91 8.93
CA ARG A 23 -5.56 -15.03 8.37
C ARG A 23 -6.44 -15.74 9.38
N TYR A 24 -7.45 -15.04 9.86
CA TYR A 24 -8.45 -15.56 10.77
C TYR A 24 -9.78 -15.73 10.05
N ASP A 25 -10.31 -16.94 10.02
CA ASP A 25 -11.62 -17.21 9.42
C ASP A 25 -12.72 -16.80 10.41
N LEU A 26 -13.59 -15.89 9.99
CA LEU A 26 -14.64 -15.33 10.84
C LEU A 26 -15.83 -16.29 11.01
N SER A 27 -15.99 -17.29 10.15
CA SER A 27 -17.12 -18.24 10.22
C SER A 27 -16.86 -19.37 11.20
N VAL A 28 -15.62 -19.86 11.24
CA VAL A 28 -15.18 -20.94 12.15
C VAL A 28 -14.34 -20.44 13.32
N GLU A 29 -14.19 -19.11 13.44
CA GLU A 29 -13.57 -18.41 14.56
C GLU A 29 -12.16 -18.92 14.93
N ARG A 30 -11.31 -19.17 13.92
CA ARG A 30 -9.93 -19.62 14.15
C ARG A 30 -8.93 -19.08 13.14
N GLN A 31 -7.67 -19.06 13.54
CA GLN A 31 -6.56 -18.84 12.63
C GLN A 31 -6.45 -20.02 11.67
N VAL A 32 -6.39 -19.74 10.38
CA VAL A 32 -6.37 -20.75 9.30
C VAL A 32 -5.12 -20.66 8.44
N ALA A 33 -4.39 -19.54 8.49
CA ALA A 33 -3.07 -19.40 7.90
C ALA A 33 -2.27 -18.33 8.66
N PHE A 34 -0.95 -18.44 8.62
CA PHE A 34 -0.03 -17.41 9.09
C PHE A 34 1.22 -17.39 8.22
N ARG A 35 1.91 -16.24 8.19
CA ARG A 35 3.17 -16.08 7.47
C ARG A 35 4.10 -15.13 8.23
N ASP A 36 5.33 -15.56 8.44
CA ASP A 36 6.41 -14.68 8.86
C ASP A 36 6.86 -13.85 7.64
N ILE A 37 6.87 -12.53 7.79
CA ILE A 37 7.18 -11.57 6.72
C ILE A 37 8.69 -11.26 6.77
N PRO A 38 9.43 -11.53 5.68
CA PRO A 38 10.84 -11.15 5.58
C PRO A 38 11.03 -9.65 5.80
N ASP A 39 12.11 -9.28 6.48
CA ASP A 39 12.52 -7.89 6.78
C ASP A 39 11.56 -7.05 7.62
N LEU A 40 10.40 -7.58 8.01
CA LEU A 40 9.47 -6.91 8.92
C LEU A 40 10.08 -6.84 10.31
N MET A 41 10.23 -5.62 10.84
CA MET A 41 10.71 -5.40 12.20
C MET A 41 9.53 -5.33 13.18
N ALA A 42 9.55 -6.18 14.20
CA ALA A 42 8.54 -6.22 15.27
C ALA A 42 8.70 -5.10 16.32
N ASN A 43 9.66 -4.19 16.15
CA ASN A 43 9.93 -3.07 17.06
C ASN A 43 9.59 -1.72 16.39
N SER A 44 9.76 -0.61 17.12
CA SER A 44 9.43 0.74 16.63
C SER A 44 10.18 1.17 15.37
N SER A 45 11.30 0.52 15.04
CA SER A 45 12.02 0.81 13.80
C SER A 45 11.20 0.41 12.57
N GLY A 46 10.29 -0.57 12.71
CA GLY A 46 9.40 -1.06 11.66
C GLY A 46 8.09 -0.31 11.52
N HIS A 47 7.88 0.77 12.29
CA HIS A 47 6.66 1.56 12.15
C HIS A 47 6.65 2.36 10.84
N LEU A 48 5.52 2.26 10.14
CA LEU A 48 5.15 3.03 8.98
C LEU A 48 4.66 4.43 9.36
N TYR A 49 4.80 5.32 8.39
CA TYR A 49 4.14 6.62 8.31
C TYR A 49 4.60 7.62 9.36
N THR A 50 4.16 8.87 9.21
CA THR A 50 4.44 9.92 10.19
C THR A 50 3.78 9.67 11.55
N THR A 51 2.79 8.77 11.61
CA THR A 51 2.05 8.44 12.83
C THR A 51 2.77 7.40 13.69
N GLU A 52 3.69 6.65 13.10
CA GLU A 52 4.44 5.56 13.73
C GLU A 52 3.54 4.57 14.52
N HIS A 53 2.33 4.30 14.00
CA HIS A 53 1.33 3.47 14.70
C HIS A 53 1.20 2.05 14.14
N ASN A 54 1.50 1.88 12.85
CA ASN A 54 1.27 0.67 12.09
C ASN A 54 2.62 0.09 11.67
N SER A 55 2.92 -1.18 11.95
CA SER A 55 4.14 -1.84 11.42
C SER A 55 3.94 -2.41 10.02
N VAL A 56 2.68 -2.70 9.68
CA VAL A 56 2.24 -3.11 8.34
C VAL A 56 0.95 -2.37 8.01
N ASP A 57 0.63 -2.27 6.73
CA ASP A 57 -0.66 -1.79 6.25
C ASP A 57 -1.21 -2.76 5.20
N PHE A 58 -2.36 -3.36 5.49
CA PHE A 58 -3.03 -4.23 4.54
C PHE A 58 -3.90 -3.41 3.60
N SER A 59 -3.77 -3.69 2.31
CA SER A 59 -4.65 -3.10 1.28
C SER A 59 -5.33 -4.21 0.48
N VAL A 60 -6.56 -3.93 0.05
CA VAL A 60 -7.30 -4.78 -0.87
C VAL A 60 -7.73 -3.93 -2.05
N ASP A 61 -7.50 -4.43 -3.26
CA ASP A 61 -7.95 -3.77 -4.48
C ASP A 61 -8.55 -4.79 -5.46
N ASP A 62 -8.80 -4.32 -6.69
CA ASP A 62 -9.28 -5.12 -7.82
C ASP A 62 -8.38 -6.33 -8.17
N ASN A 63 -7.12 -6.30 -7.76
CA ASN A 63 -6.15 -7.35 -8.03
C ASN A 63 -5.93 -8.29 -6.83
N GLY A 64 -6.50 -8.01 -5.67
CA GLY A 64 -6.43 -8.91 -4.49
C GLY A 64 -5.81 -8.27 -3.26
N LEU A 65 -5.07 -9.09 -2.49
CA LEU A 65 -4.53 -8.73 -1.18
C LEU A 65 -3.09 -8.23 -1.29
N TRP A 66 -2.80 -7.15 -0.56
CA TRP A 66 -1.50 -6.51 -0.52
C TRP A 66 -1.08 -6.22 0.91
N LEU A 67 0.23 -6.11 1.11
CA LEU A 67 0.87 -5.72 2.35
C LEU A 67 1.90 -4.62 2.06
N ILE A 68 1.80 -3.50 2.77
CA ILE A 68 2.78 -2.42 2.76
C ILE A 68 3.52 -2.48 4.10
N TYR A 69 4.85 -2.43 4.10
CA TYR A 69 5.65 -2.53 5.31
C TYR A 69 7.03 -1.88 5.14
N ALA A 70 7.71 -1.62 6.26
CA ALA A 70 9.05 -1.07 6.27
C ALA A 70 10.11 -2.18 6.18
N THR A 71 11.23 -1.89 5.52
CA THR A 71 12.41 -2.77 5.51
C THR A 71 13.31 -2.50 6.71
N ALA A 72 13.94 -3.55 7.23
CA ALA A 72 15.02 -3.41 8.21
C ALA A 72 16.19 -2.58 7.65
N GLY A 73 16.66 -1.60 8.43
CA GLY A 73 17.88 -0.84 8.11
C GLY A 73 17.79 0.12 6.91
N SER A 74 16.60 0.36 6.35
CA SER A 74 16.41 1.30 5.25
C SER A 74 15.10 2.10 5.42
N ASN A 75 15.05 3.26 4.77
CA ASN A 75 13.85 4.10 4.75
C ASN A 75 12.86 3.68 3.66
N ASN A 76 13.19 2.70 2.83
CA ASN A 76 12.34 2.27 1.74
C ASN A 76 11.00 1.71 2.23
N THR A 77 10.04 1.69 1.33
CA THR A 77 8.73 1.05 1.52
C THR A 77 8.73 -0.26 0.76
N LEU A 78 8.47 -1.37 1.43
CA LEU A 78 8.20 -2.66 0.78
C LEU A 78 6.71 -2.79 0.53
N VAL A 79 6.34 -3.29 -0.64
CA VAL A 79 4.99 -3.69 -0.98
C VAL A 79 5.04 -5.15 -1.41
N ALA A 80 4.13 -5.98 -0.91
CA ALA A 80 4.00 -7.38 -1.29
C ALA A 80 2.57 -7.67 -1.74
N LYS A 81 2.44 -8.42 -2.84
CA LYS A 81 1.17 -9.05 -3.24
C LYS A 81 1.10 -10.41 -2.58
N LEU A 82 -0.01 -10.69 -1.90
CA LEU A 82 -0.19 -11.92 -1.14
C LEU A 82 -1.24 -12.82 -1.78
N ASP A 83 -1.03 -14.12 -1.71
CA ASP A 83 -2.10 -15.09 -1.87
C ASP A 83 -3.05 -14.99 -0.66
N ALA A 84 -4.33 -14.73 -0.92
CA ALA A 84 -5.31 -14.52 0.15
C ALA A 84 -5.70 -15.81 0.89
N GLN A 85 -5.36 -17.00 0.35
CA GLN A 85 -5.63 -18.28 0.97
C GLN A 85 -4.56 -18.66 2.00
N ASN A 86 -3.30 -18.64 1.58
CA ASN A 86 -2.19 -19.17 2.37
C ASN A 86 -1.18 -18.11 2.84
N LEU A 87 -1.34 -16.84 2.43
CA LEU A 87 -0.47 -15.70 2.75
C LEU A 87 0.94 -15.78 2.15
N ASP A 88 1.16 -16.62 1.14
CA ASP A 88 2.41 -16.62 0.39
C ASP A 88 2.61 -15.29 -0.33
N ILE A 89 3.86 -14.82 -0.36
CA ILE A 89 4.26 -13.64 -1.14
C ILE A 89 4.36 -14.07 -2.60
N LEU A 90 3.46 -13.54 -3.44
CA LEU A 90 3.44 -13.80 -4.87
C LEU A 90 4.43 -12.90 -5.62
N TYR A 91 4.49 -11.62 -5.21
CA TYR A 91 5.38 -10.60 -5.77
C TYR A 91 5.74 -9.60 -4.67
N SER A 92 6.91 -8.99 -4.76
CA SER A 92 7.34 -7.93 -3.87
C SER A 92 8.02 -6.79 -4.64
N TRP A 93 7.94 -5.59 -4.08
CA TRP A 93 8.53 -4.37 -4.62
C TRP A 93 9.25 -3.63 -3.50
N ASN A 94 10.53 -3.32 -3.71
CA ASN A 94 11.30 -2.43 -2.86
C ASN A 94 11.28 -1.02 -3.45
N ILE A 95 10.52 -0.12 -2.82
CA ILE A 95 10.25 1.20 -3.35
C ILE A 95 11.05 2.23 -2.57
N SER A 96 11.81 3.07 -3.26
CA SER A 96 12.58 4.20 -2.70
C SER A 96 11.71 5.36 -2.23
N VAL A 97 10.58 5.06 -1.60
CA VAL A 97 9.70 6.02 -0.92
C VAL A 97 9.96 5.91 0.57
N ASN A 98 10.31 7.05 1.19
CA ASN A 98 10.50 7.10 2.64
C ASN A 98 9.17 6.91 3.36
N HIS A 99 8.95 5.73 3.95
CA HIS A 99 7.71 5.39 4.65
C HIS A 99 7.42 6.32 5.83
N ARG A 100 8.42 6.99 6.42
CA ARG A 100 8.24 7.95 7.53
C ARG A 100 7.93 9.38 7.08
N ARG A 101 7.86 9.63 5.77
CA ARG A 101 7.57 10.96 5.17
C ARG A 101 6.24 10.95 4.40
N VAL A 102 5.33 10.07 4.76
CA VAL A 102 3.96 10.03 4.24
C VAL A 102 3.00 9.96 5.41
N GLY A 103 1.81 10.48 5.20
CA GLY A 103 0.73 10.38 6.16
C GLY A 103 0.17 8.96 6.24
N GLU A 104 -0.17 8.38 5.09
CA GLU A 104 -0.75 7.03 4.88
C GLU A 104 -0.48 6.61 3.42
N MET A 105 -0.70 5.33 3.10
CA MET A 105 -0.68 4.81 1.73
C MET A 105 -1.86 3.89 1.46
N PHE A 106 -2.25 3.72 0.21
CA PHE A 106 -3.30 2.77 -0.19
C PHE A 106 -3.07 2.31 -1.64
N ILE A 107 -3.66 1.17 -2.03
CA ILE A 107 -3.53 0.62 -3.39
C ILE A 107 -4.88 0.58 -4.08
N VAL A 108 -4.94 1.07 -5.33
CA VAL A 108 -6.10 0.98 -6.23
C VAL A 108 -5.62 0.52 -7.60
N CYS A 109 -6.20 -0.56 -8.12
CA CYS A 109 -5.87 -1.12 -9.43
C CYS A 109 -4.36 -1.36 -9.66
N GLY A 110 -3.62 -1.79 -8.63
CA GLY A 110 -2.18 -2.05 -8.70
C GLY A 110 -1.31 -0.80 -8.66
N VAL A 111 -1.90 0.37 -8.41
CA VAL A 111 -1.18 1.63 -8.22
C VAL A 111 -1.11 1.95 -6.72
N LEU A 112 0.09 2.13 -6.20
CA LEU A 112 0.34 2.61 -4.84
C LEU A 112 0.21 4.13 -4.80
N TYR A 113 -0.67 4.64 -3.96
CA TYR A 113 -0.85 6.06 -3.70
C TYR A 113 -0.34 6.42 -2.31
N ALA A 114 0.37 7.54 -2.18
CA ALA A 114 0.83 8.05 -0.90
C ALA A 114 0.23 9.41 -0.58
N ILE A 115 -0.41 9.53 0.59
CA ILE A 115 -0.96 10.79 1.10
C ILE A 115 0.16 11.57 1.79
N ASP A 116 0.25 12.86 1.52
CA ASP A 116 1.33 13.72 2.03
C ASP A 116 1.25 13.88 3.55
N SER A 117 0.08 14.26 4.08
CA SER A 117 -0.14 14.47 5.51
C SER A 117 -1.50 13.94 5.97
N VAL A 118 -1.54 13.40 7.20
CA VAL A 118 -2.79 13.02 7.89
C VAL A 118 -3.23 14.03 8.96
N THR A 119 -2.44 15.08 9.17
CA THR A 119 -2.70 16.13 10.17
C THR A 119 -3.06 17.48 9.54
N GLU A 120 -2.71 17.69 8.27
CA GLU A 120 -3.17 18.85 7.51
C GLU A 120 -4.60 18.63 7.02
N ARG A 121 -5.45 19.65 7.20
CA ARG A 121 -6.85 19.57 6.78
C ARG A 121 -6.97 19.42 5.26
N ASN A 122 -6.24 20.24 4.52
CA ASN A 122 -6.15 20.18 3.07
C ASN A 122 -4.73 19.71 2.76
N THR A 123 -4.61 18.61 2.07
CA THR A 123 -3.35 17.96 1.71
C THR A 123 -3.47 17.46 0.27
N LYS A 124 -2.59 16.55 -0.14
CA LYS A 124 -2.58 15.96 -1.47
C LYS A 124 -2.14 14.50 -1.43
N ILE A 125 -2.45 13.78 -2.49
CA ILE A 125 -1.74 12.56 -2.84
C ILE A 125 -0.45 13.01 -3.53
N ARG A 126 0.70 12.77 -2.91
CA ARG A 126 2.00 13.28 -3.37
C ARG A 126 2.71 12.35 -4.35
N LEU A 127 2.26 11.11 -4.45
CA LEU A 127 2.87 10.08 -5.28
C LEU A 127 1.81 9.06 -5.69
N ALA A 128 1.92 8.62 -6.94
CA ALA A 128 1.27 7.43 -7.46
C ALA A 128 2.31 6.60 -8.21
N LEU A 129 2.44 5.33 -7.89
CA LEU A 129 3.37 4.39 -8.52
C LEU A 129 2.60 3.17 -9.03
N ASP A 130 2.63 2.96 -10.34
CA ASP A 130 2.16 1.72 -10.95
C ASP A 130 3.12 0.58 -10.57
N LEU A 131 2.67 -0.36 -9.74
CA LEU A 131 3.51 -1.44 -9.25
C LEU A 131 3.85 -2.45 -10.35
N TYR A 132 2.93 -2.67 -11.30
CA TYR A 132 3.15 -3.64 -12.38
C TYR A 132 4.14 -3.13 -13.43
N HIS A 133 4.17 -1.82 -13.68
CA HIS A 133 5.08 -1.20 -14.64
C HIS A 133 6.29 -0.50 -14.01
N GLY A 134 6.34 -0.39 -12.68
CA GLY A 134 7.37 0.37 -11.97
C GLY A 134 7.39 1.86 -12.34
N LYS A 135 6.25 2.41 -12.80
CA LYS A 135 6.17 3.76 -13.38
C LYS A 135 5.51 4.74 -12.41
N LEU A 136 6.19 5.85 -12.14
CA LEU A 136 5.58 6.98 -11.45
C LEU A 136 4.54 7.64 -12.37
N LEU A 137 3.34 7.83 -11.83
CA LEU A 137 2.25 8.51 -12.52
C LEU A 137 2.24 9.97 -12.08
N ASP A 138 2.13 10.87 -13.05
CA ASP A 138 1.94 12.29 -12.77
C ASP A 138 0.52 12.50 -12.21
N VAL A 139 0.44 12.80 -10.91
CA VAL A 139 -0.81 13.00 -10.20
C VAL A 139 -0.78 14.31 -9.43
N ASN A 140 -1.84 15.10 -9.60
CA ASN A 140 -2.11 16.28 -8.78
C ASN A 140 -3.51 16.14 -8.17
N LEU A 141 -3.61 15.28 -7.16
CA LEU A 141 -4.89 14.96 -6.51
C LEU A 141 -4.93 15.59 -5.13
N ALA A 142 -5.89 16.48 -4.91
CA ALA A 142 -6.18 17.01 -3.58
C ALA A 142 -6.77 15.91 -2.69
N PHE A 143 -6.43 15.94 -1.41
CA PHE A 143 -7.00 15.07 -0.39
C PHE A 143 -7.29 15.89 0.86
N THR A 144 -8.29 15.50 1.65
CA THR A 144 -8.65 16.25 2.86
C THR A 144 -8.77 15.33 4.06
N ASN A 145 -8.30 15.81 5.22
CA ASN A 145 -8.51 15.21 6.54
C ASN A 145 -9.40 16.17 7.37
N PRO A 146 -10.74 16.08 7.28
CA PRO A 146 -11.65 17.04 7.92
C PRO A 146 -11.45 17.21 9.43
N PHE A 147 -10.95 16.19 10.13
CA PHE A 147 -10.70 16.19 11.56
C PHE A 147 -9.20 16.14 11.94
N ARG A 148 -8.30 16.18 10.94
CA ARG A 148 -6.84 16.38 11.10
C ARG A 148 -6.14 15.29 11.91
N LYS A 149 -6.70 14.08 11.98
CA LYS A 149 -6.07 12.92 12.62
C LYS A 149 -6.54 11.63 11.94
N THR A 150 -6.23 11.51 10.66
CA THR A 150 -6.45 10.27 9.91
C THR A 150 -5.43 9.22 10.38
N THR A 151 -5.90 8.01 10.66
CA THR A 151 -5.04 6.90 11.13
C THR A 151 -5.10 5.67 10.23
N THR A 152 -6.03 5.66 9.27
CA THR A 152 -6.26 4.55 8.35
C THR A 152 -6.92 5.09 7.10
N VAL A 153 -6.45 4.65 5.94
CA VAL A 153 -7.09 4.84 4.64
C VAL A 153 -7.11 3.51 3.89
N GLY A 154 -8.30 2.93 3.69
CA GLY A 154 -8.47 1.67 2.98
C GLY A 154 -9.38 1.82 1.77
N TYR A 155 -9.02 1.18 0.64
CA TYR A 155 -9.87 1.15 -0.55
C TYR A 155 -10.83 -0.05 -0.52
N ASN A 156 -12.06 0.15 -0.99
CA ASN A 156 -13.03 -0.91 -1.21
C ASN A 156 -13.32 -1.06 -2.70
N HIS A 157 -12.82 -2.15 -3.27
CA HIS A 157 -12.98 -2.45 -4.69
C HIS A 157 -14.41 -2.76 -5.13
N ARG A 158 -15.35 -3.04 -4.20
CA ARG A 158 -16.76 -3.26 -4.52
C ARG A 158 -17.53 -1.94 -4.62
N SER A 159 -17.35 -1.03 -3.66
CA SER A 159 -18.05 0.25 -3.65
C SER A 159 -17.34 1.34 -4.45
N LYS A 160 -16.07 1.14 -4.81
CA LYS A 160 -15.22 2.12 -5.50
C LYS A 160 -15.06 3.40 -4.67
N GLU A 161 -14.71 3.21 -3.39
CA GLU A 161 -14.56 4.29 -2.41
C GLU A 161 -13.35 4.04 -1.51
N LEU A 162 -12.77 5.12 -0.98
CA LEU A 162 -11.85 5.06 0.15
C LEU A 162 -12.64 5.20 1.45
N TYR A 163 -12.34 4.37 2.44
CA TYR A 163 -12.79 4.49 3.82
C TYR A 163 -11.65 5.00 4.68
N THR A 164 -11.92 6.01 5.50
CA THR A 164 -10.92 6.54 6.42
C THR A 164 -11.42 6.59 7.84
N TRP A 165 -10.50 6.48 8.78
CA TRP A 165 -10.75 6.77 10.19
C TRP A 165 -10.03 8.06 10.58
N ASP A 166 -10.79 9.13 10.77
CA ASP A 166 -10.27 10.48 11.08
C ASP A 166 -10.83 10.98 12.41
N LYS A 167 -9.98 10.96 13.45
CA LYS A 167 -10.29 11.42 14.82
C LYS A 167 -11.61 10.87 15.39
N GLY A 168 -11.89 9.58 15.18
CA GLY A 168 -13.11 8.93 15.68
C GLY A 168 -14.30 8.99 14.71
N ASN A 169 -14.13 9.57 13.52
CA ASN A 169 -15.14 9.61 12.48
C ASN A 169 -14.75 8.65 11.35
N GLN A 170 -15.69 7.80 10.94
CA GLN A 170 -15.56 7.04 9.71
C GLN A 170 -16.04 7.90 8.54
N LEU A 171 -15.19 8.07 7.54
CA LEU A 171 -15.48 8.87 6.34
C LEU A 171 -15.36 8.01 5.09
N THR A 172 -16.06 8.43 4.04
CA THR A 172 -16.04 7.77 2.74
C THR A 172 -15.75 8.80 1.66
N TYR A 173 -14.82 8.47 0.76
CA TYR A 173 -14.45 9.30 -0.39
C TYR A 173 -14.71 8.50 -1.67
N PRO A 174 -15.73 8.88 -2.46
CA PRO A 174 -15.92 8.32 -3.80
C PRO A 174 -14.71 8.60 -4.69
N ILE A 175 -14.27 7.60 -5.44
CA ILE A 175 -13.15 7.78 -6.37
C ILE A 175 -13.63 7.80 -7.83
N ARG A 176 -12.95 8.61 -8.64
CA ARG A 176 -13.16 8.68 -10.09
C ARG A 176 -11.90 8.20 -10.80
N TYR A 177 -12.08 7.25 -11.72
CA TYR A 177 -10.99 6.72 -12.53
C TYR A 177 -10.65 7.62 -13.71
N HIS A 178 -9.38 7.60 -14.08
CA HIS A 178 -8.90 8.08 -15.37
C HIS A 178 -8.13 6.95 -16.05
N GLU A 179 -8.27 6.83 -17.37
CA GLU A 179 -7.52 5.83 -18.12
C GLU A 179 -6.04 6.23 -18.18
N ILE A 180 -5.17 5.32 -17.77
CA ILE A 180 -3.72 5.47 -17.95
C ILE A 180 -3.46 4.93 -19.36
N GLY A 181 -3.21 5.81 -20.33
CA GLY A 181 -3.21 5.55 -21.77
C GLY A 181 -2.13 4.59 -22.30
N TYR A 182 -1.89 3.45 -21.65
CA TYR A 182 -0.92 2.43 -22.07
C TYR A 182 -1.23 1.78 -23.42
N ASN A 183 -2.45 1.97 -23.94
CA ASN A 183 -2.89 1.48 -25.25
C ASN A 183 -2.73 2.51 -26.38
N ALA A 184 -2.12 3.68 -26.14
CA ALA A 184 -1.70 4.57 -27.22
C ALA A 184 -0.54 3.93 -27.99
N SER A 185 -0.75 3.72 -29.29
CA SER A 185 0.07 2.93 -30.20
C SER A 185 1.58 3.17 -30.11
N SER A 186 2.35 2.10 -30.35
CA SER A 186 3.80 1.95 -30.43
C SER A 186 4.60 2.91 -31.33
N ALA A 187 4.05 4.05 -31.75
CA ALA A 187 4.67 5.03 -32.64
C ALA A 187 5.40 6.17 -31.91
N GLU A 188 5.15 6.41 -30.62
CA GLU A 188 5.80 7.50 -29.86
C GLU A 188 7.03 7.06 -29.05
N LYS A 189 7.38 5.76 -29.09
CA LYS A 189 8.43 5.16 -28.22
C LYS A 189 9.88 5.42 -28.64
N ALA A 190 10.15 6.17 -29.71
CA ALA A 190 11.51 6.39 -30.20
C ALA A 190 12.18 7.65 -29.60
N ASP A 191 11.41 8.62 -29.10
CA ASP A 191 11.95 9.93 -28.69
C ASP A 191 12.09 10.08 -27.15
N ASP A 192 11.50 9.16 -26.39
CA ASP A 192 11.48 9.22 -24.91
C ASP A 192 12.64 8.41 -24.25
N LEU A 193 13.44 7.68 -25.04
CA LEU A 193 14.60 6.94 -24.52
C LEU A 193 15.80 7.83 -24.16
N SER A 194 15.78 9.12 -24.50
CA SER A 194 16.89 10.05 -24.20
C SER A 194 16.72 10.86 -22.91
N ALA A 195 15.56 10.82 -22.25
CA ALA A 195 15.38 11.47 -20.96
C ALA A 195 15.72 10.50 -19.81
N GLN A 196 16.98 10.04 -19.77
CA GLN A 196 17.54 9.45 -18.57
C GLN A 196 17.55 10.49 -17.44
N LEU A 197 16.52 10.47 -16.61
CA LEU A 197 16.50 11.15 -15.32
C LEU A 197 16.82 10.12 -14.23
N GLN A 198 18.01 10.26 -13.66
CA GLN A 198 18.42 9.62 -12.42
C GLN A 198 17.33 9.80 -11.36
N THR A 199 16.57 8.74 -11.10
CA THR A 199 15.84 8.58 -9.85
C THR A 199 16.15 7.17 -9.35
N GLY A 200 16.75 7.09 -8.15
CA GLY A 200 17.25 5.85 -7.56
C GLY A 200 16.12 4.93 -7.09
N VAL A 201 15.33 4.41 -8.03
CA VAL A 201 14.25 3.45 -7.79
C VAL A 201 14.64 2.13 -8.44
N ASP A 202 15.29 1.25 -7.67
CA ASP A 202 15.58 -0.11 -8.11
C ASP A 202 14.41 -1.02 -7.72
N VAL A 203 13.60 -1.42 -8.71
CA VAL A 203 12.58 -2.45 -8.53
C VAL A 203 13.24 -3.81 -8.71
N PHE A 204 13.50 -4.52 -7.62
CA PHE A 204 14.04 -5.87 -7.67
C PHE A 204 12.91 -6.89 -7.84
N HIS A 205 12.91 -7.61 -8.96
CA HIS A 205 12.12 -8.82 -9.11
C HIS A 205 12.93 -9.99 -8.54
N ASP A 206 12.51 -10.53 -7.40
CA ASP A 206 13.05 -11.81 -6.93
C ASP A 206 12.43 -12.92 -7.78
N SER A 207 13.03 -13.17 -8.94
CA SER A 207 12.74 -14.38 -9.71
C SER A 207 13.41 -15.54 -8.98
N GLY A 208 12.67 -16.15 -8.06
CA GLY A 208 13.03 -17.44 -7.47
C GLY A 208 13.37 -18.41 -8.60
N SER A 209 14.64 -18.75 -8.70
CA SER A 209 15.13 -19.82 -9.55
C SER A 209 15.23 -21.06 -8.67
N GLU A 210 14.41 -22.07 -9.00
CA GLU A 210 14.76 -23.47 -8.73
C GLU A 210 16.03 -23.87 -9.50
#